data_AF-A0A353CYF9-F1
#
_entry.id   AF-A0A353CYF9-F1
#
_cell.length_a   1.000
_cell.length_b   1.000
_cell.length_c   1.000
_cell.angle_alpha   90.00
_cell.angle_beta   90.00
_cell.angle_gamma   90.00
#
_symmetry.space_group_name_H-M   'P 1'
#
loop_
_entity.id
_entity.type
_entity.pdbx_description
1 polymer ?
#
loop_
_entity_poly.entity_id
_entity_poly.type
_entity_poly.pdbx_seq_one_letter_code
_entity_poly.pdbx_strand_id
1 'polypeptide(L)'
;MDKIKPWGKSLAIDLAGCDHDKLISPEGLKRFVVEVVTVVDMVAQGECYVERFGQGDLEGYSAMQFIETSSVTVHLDEVGNRAFIDILSCKDFDANKAEEFSKTYFQAQSVKSTIVERG
;
A
#
# COMPACT_ATOMS: atom_id res chain seq x y z
N MET A 1 11.15 21.24 -26.26
CA MET A 1 9.83 21.10 -25.61
C MET A 1 10.11 20.67 -24.19
N ASP A 2 9.91 21.58 -23.23
CA ASP A 2 10.10 21.24 -21.83
C ASP A 2 9.09 20.16 -21.44
N LYS A 3 9.57 19.04 -20.91
CA LYS A 3 8.70 18.00 -20.37
C LYS A 3 7.92 18.63 -19.21
N ILE A 4 6.59 18.64 -19.31
CA ILE A 4 5.71 19.00 -18.21
C ILE A 4 6.08 18.07 -17.04
N LYS A 5 6.43 18.66 -15.90
CA LYS A 5 6.72 17.88 -14.69
C LYS A 5 5.41 17.26 -14.22
N PRO A 6 5.36 15.94 -13.97
CA PRO A 6 4.12 15.32 -13.50
C PRO A 6 3.67 15.94 -12.17
N TRP A 7 2.36 16.03 -11.98
CA TRP A 7 1.74 16.49 -10.72
C TRP A 7 2.11 15.58 -9.56
N GLY A 8 2.26 14.28 -9.80
CA GLY A 8 2.59 13.30 -8.79
C GLY A 8 2.87 11.92 -9.39
N LYS A 9 2.79 10.88 -8.56
CA LYS A 9 2.91 9.50 -9.04
C LYS A 9 2.03 8.52 -8.26
N SER A 10 1.68 7.43 -8.93
CA SER A 10 1.10 6.24 -8.34
C SER A 10 2.15 5.13 -8.32
N LEU A 11 2.27 4.46 -7.19
CA LEU A 11 3.00 3.20 -7.05
C LEU A 11 2.00 2.11 -6.69
N ALA A 12 1.86 1.12 -7.56
CA ALA A 12 1.13 -0.12 -7.29
C ALA A 12 2.14 -1.23 -6.96
N ILE A 13 1.93 -1.95 -5.87
CA ILE A 13 2.79 -3.03 -5.38
C ILE A 13 1.96 -4.29 -5.22
N ASP A 14 2.38 -5.35 -5.90
CA ASP A 14 1.83 -6.69 -5.77
C ASP A 14 2.83 -7.56 -5.00
N LEU A 15 2.42 -8.06 -3.84
CA LEU A 15 3.18 -9.00 -3.02
C LEU A 15 2.60 -10.41 -3.14
N ALA A 16 3.48 -11.41 -3.20
CA ALA A 16 3.07 -12.82 -3.19
C ALA A 16 3.92 -13.65 -2.23
N GLY A 17 3.28 -14.68 -1.65
CA GLY A 17 3.90 -15.53 -0.63
C GLY A 17 4.18 -14.77 0.66
N CYS A 18 3.22 -13.94 1.10
CA CYS A 18 3.29 -13.22 2.37
C CYS A 18 3.15 -14.19 3.55
N ASP A 19 3.66 -13.79 4.71
CA ASP A 19 3.35 -14.45 5.98
C ASP A 19 1.86 -14.27 6.30
N HIS A 20 1.16 -15.39 6.46
CA HIS A 20 -0.30 -15.41 6.64
C HIS A 20 -0.73 -14.65 7.91
N ASP A 21 0.06 -14.70 8.98
CA ASP A 21 -0.25 -14.02 10.24
C ASP A 21 -0.26 -12.49 10.07
N LYS A 22 0.44 -11.97 9.06
CA LYS A 22 0.42 -10.55 8.69
C LYS A 22 -0.84 -10.15 7.94
N LEU A 23 -1.54 -11.10 7.31
CA LEU A 23 -2.71 -10.85 6.49
C LEU A 23 -4.01 -10.85 7.27
N ILE A 24 -4.03 -11.54 8.40
CA ILE A 24 -5.24 -11.74 9.23
C ILE A 24 -5.28 -10.84 10.48
N SER A 25 -4.42 -9.82 10.55
CA SER A 25 -4.34 -8.89 11.69
C SER A 25 -4.79 -7.47 11.32
N PRO A 26 -5.97 -7.00 11.77
CA PRO A 26 -6.42 -5.63 11.49
C PRO A 26 -5.52 -4.59 12.15
N GLU A 27 -4.98 -4.86 13.33
CA GLU A 27 -4.01 -3.98 14.01
C GLU A 27 -2.67 -3.96 13.28
N GLY A 28 -2.25 -5.11 12.74
CA GLY A 28 -1.08 -5.24 11.88
C GLY A 28 -1.25 -4.45 10.59
N LEU A 29 -2.42 -4.51 9.96
CA LEU A 29 -2.71 -3.72 8.76
C LEU A 29 -2.75 -2.21 9.06
N LYS A 30 -3.40 -1.80 10.14
CA LYS A 30 -3.43 -0.38 10.55
C LYS A 30 -2.01 0.15 10.81
N ARG A 31 -1.16 -0.65 11.47
CA ARG A 31 0.24 -0.30 11.71
C ARG A 31 1.04 -0.19 10.43
N PHE A 32 0.88 -1.13 9.50
CA PHE A 32 1.51 -1.08 8.17
C PHE A 32 1.20 0.26 7.48
N VAL A 33 -0.07 0.66 7.47
CA VAL A 33 -0.51 1.91 6.82
C VAL A 33 0.16 3.14 7.46
N VAL A 34 0.25 3.20 8.79
CA VAL A 34 0.95 4.30 9.48
C VAL A 34 2.44 4.35 9.12
N GLU A 35 3.09 3.19 9.09
CA GLU A 35 4.51 3.08 8.80
C GLU A 35 4.81 3.38 7.32
N VAL A 36 4.01 2.90 6.36
CA VAL A 36 4.23 3.19 4.94
C VAL A 36 4.05 4.66 4.61
N VAL A 37 3.09 5.34 5.26
CA VAL A 37 2.92 6.80 5.16
C VAL A 37 4.17 7.53 5.62
N THR A 38 4.82 7.05 6.69
CA THR A 38 6.10 7.60 7.18
C THR A 38 7.23 7.34 6.19
N VAL A 39 7.30 6.12 5.61
CA VAL A 39 8.33 5.74 4.62
C VAL A 39 8.28 6.63 3.37
N VAL A 40 7.09 7.01 2.92
CA VAL A 40 6.92 7.90 1.76
C VAL A 40 6.95 9.39 2.13
N ASP A 41 7.28 9.72 3.37
CA ASP A 41 7.41 11.09 3.89
C ASP A 41 6.16 11.94 3.61
N MET A 42 4.99 11.36 3.91
CA MET A 42 3.67 11.98 3.77
C MET A 42 2.99 12.12 5.13
N VAL A 43 1.94 12.95 5.18
CA VAL A 43 1.17 13.22 6.39
C VAL A 43 -0.22 12.60 6.26
N ALA A 44 -0.60 11.75 7.21
CA ALA A 44 -1.92 11.15 7.28
C ALA A 44 -3.00 12.20 7.58
N GLN A 45 -4.17 12.04 6.97
CA GLN A 45 -5.35 12.90 7.14
C GLN A 45 -6.54 12.06 7.60
N GLY A 46 -7.09 12.39 8.76
CA GLY A 46 -8.23 11.66 9.34
C GLY A 46 -7.87 10.24 9.78
N GLU A 47 -8.91 9.42 10.00
CA GLU A 47 -8.77 8.05 10.48
C GLU A 47 -8.39 7.09 9.34
N CYS A 48 -7.57 6.07 9.68
CA CYS A 48 -7.37 4.91 8.82
C CYS A 48 -8.59 3.99 8.93
N TYR A 49 -9.27 3.78 7.81
CA TYR A 49 -10.36 2.82 7.69
C TYR A 49 -9.78 1.43 7.48
N VAL A 50 -10.20 0.47 8.31
CA VAL A 50 -9.82 -0.94 8.18
C VAL A 50 -11.10 -1.76 8.30
N GLU A 51 -11.37 -2.57 7.28
CA GLU A 51 -12.54 -3.44 7.24
C GLU A 51 -12.18 -4.82 6.71
N ARG A 52 -12.86 -5.85 7.22
CA ARG A 52 -12.82 -7.20 6.66
C ARG A 52 -14.16 -7.47 5.98
N PHE A 53 -14.14 -7.67 4.68
CA PHE A 53 -15.33 -7.89 3.88
C PHE A 53 -15.04 -8.79 2.69
N GLY A 54 -16.11 -9.27 2.05
CA GLY A 54 -16.04 -10.19 0.90
C GLY A 54 -16.88 -11.44 1.14
N GLN A 55 -16.72 -12.44 0.27
CA GLN A 55 -17.44 -13.72 0.36
C GLN A 55 -16.53 -14.87 -0.09
N GLY A 56 -16.56 -15.98 0.65
CA GLY A 56 -15.74 -17.16 0.34
C GLY A 56 -14.25 -16.81 0.30
N ASP A 57 -13.57 -17.26 -0.74
CA ASP A 57 -12.12 -17.05 -0.92
C ASP A 57 -11.73 -15.59 -1.25
N LEU A 58 -12.70 -14.68 -1.32
CA LEU A 58 -12.49 -13.25 -1.53
C LEU A 58 -12.68 -12.43 -0.25
N GLU A 59 -13.00 -13.06 0.88
CA GLU A 59 -13.05 -12.38 2.18
C GLU A 59 -11.63 -12.07 2.66
N GLY A 60 -11.38 -10.80 3.01
CA GLY A 60 -10.07 -10.37 3.48
C GLY A 60 -10.08 -8.96 4.05
N TYR A 61 -8.99 -8.58 4.70
CA TYR A 61 -8.82 -7.23 5.22
C TYR A 61 -8.45 -6.24 4.12
N SER A 62 -9.05 -5.05 4.17
CA SER A 62 -8.68 -3.91 3.36
C SER A 62 -8.50 -2.67 4.23
N ALA A 63 -7.65 -1.75 3.78
CA ALA A 63 -7.45 -0.48 4.44
C ALA A 63 -7.39 0.70 3.47
N MET A 64 -7.82 1.86 3.96
CA MET A 64 -7.71 3.13 3.25
C MET A 64 -7.29 4.23 4.23
N GLN A 65 -6.29 5.02 3.82
CA GLN A 65 -5.84 6.20 4.55
C GLN A 65 -5.68 7.36 3.58
N PHE A 66 -6.40 8.44 3.82
CA PHE A 66 -6.07 9.70 3.16
C PHE A 66 -4.74 10.22 3.69
N ILE A 67 -3.92 10.74 2.79
CA ILE A 67 -2.73 11.52 3.11
C ILE A 67 -2.91 12.91 2.50
N GLU A 68 -2.06 13.88 2.84
CA GLU A 68 -2.18 15.24 2.30
C GLU A 68 -2.35 15.25 0.77
N THR A 69 -3.58 15.59 0.33
CA THR A 69 -4.02 15.64 -1.08
C THR A 69 -3.95 14.34 -1.88
N SER A 70 -3.82 13.17 -1.24
CA SER A 70 -3.76 11.86 -1.93
C SER A 70 -4.20 10.70 -1.01
N SER A 71 -3.80 9.45 -1.29
CA SER A 71 -4.25 8.27 -0.55
C SER A 71 -3.28 7.09 -0.58
N VAL A 72 -3.35 6.25 0.46
CA VAL A 72 -2.82 4.89 0.50
C VAL A 72 -3.99 3.91 0.61
N THR A 73 -4.02 2.87 -0.22
CA THR A 73 -4.99 1.77 -0.13
C THR A 73 -4.28 0.43 -0.10
N VAL A 74 -4.85 -0.52 0.64
CA VAL A 74 -4.31 -1.87 0.81
C VAL A 74 -5.43 -2.89 0.74
N HIS A 75 -5.21 -3.97 0.01
CA HIS A 75 -6.10 -5.14 -0.03
C HIS A 75 -5.29 -6.40 0.28
N LEU A 76 -5.72 -7.18 1.26
CA LEU A 76 -5.08 -8.41 1.68
C LEU A 76 -5.92 -9.61 1.23
N ASP A 77 -5.29 -10.52 0.51
CA ASP A 77 -5.86 -11.80 0.12
C ASP A 77 -5.32 -12.89 1.05
N GLU A 78 -6.14 -13.23 2.05
CA GLU A 78 -5.84 -14.21 3.10
C GLU A 78 -5.63 -15.62 2.50
N VAL A 79 -6.36 -15.97 1.44
CA VAL A 79 -6.31 -17.32 0.84
C VAL A 79 -5.08 -17.50 -0.04
N GLY A 80 -4.78 -16.52 -0.88
CA GLY A 80 -3.63 -16.58 -1.79
C GLY A 80 -2.31 -16.16 -1.17
N ASN A 81 -2.31 -15.70 0.10
CA ASN A 81 -1.16 -15.09 0.76
C ASN A 81 -0.55 -13.93 -0.05
N ARG A 82 -1.41 -13.01 -0.48
CA ARG A 82 -1.05 -11.85 -1.31
C ARG A 82 -1.47 -10.54 -0.64
N ALA A 83 -0.75 -9.47 -0.97
CA ALA A 83 -1.12 -8.11 -0.57
C ALA A 83 -0.95 -7.17 -1.76
N PHE A 84 -1.92 -6.29 -1.95
CA PHE A 84 -1.96 -5.29 -3.00
C PHE A 84 -1.95 -3.92 -2.34
N ILE A 85 -0.94 -3.10 -2.65
CA ILE A 85 -0.76 -1.78 -2.05
C ILE A 85 -0.70 -0.72 -3.15
N ASP A 86 -1.54 0.30 -3.04
CA ASP A 86 -1.47 1.48 -3.90
C ASP A 86 -1.11 2.71 -3.07
N ILE A 87 -0.10 3.44 -3.53
CA ILE A 87 0.34 4.71 -2.96
C ILE A 87 0.22 5.77 -4.05
N LEU A 88 -0.79 6.63 -3.93
CA LEU A 88 -0.93 7.83 -4.74
C LEU A 88 -0.36 9.00 -3.94
N SER A 89 0.52 9.79 -4.55
CA SER A 89 1.05 11.01 -3.93
C SER A 89 1.29 12.11 -4.96
N CYS A 90 0.96 13.35 -4.59
CA CYS A 90 1.38 14.57 -5.29
C CYS A 90 2.85 14.94 -5.04
N LYS A 91 3.47 14.35 -4.01
CA LYS A 91 4.87 14.55 -3.65
C LYS A 91 5.67 13.36 -4.17
N ASP A 92 6.86 13.62 -4.70
CA ASP A 92 7.78 12.54 -5.06
C ASP A 92 8.29 11.82 -3.79
N PHE A 93 8.47 10.51 -3.90
CA PHE A 93 8.91 9.65 -2.80
C PHE A 93 9.80 8.52 -3.33
N ASP A 94 10.57 7.84 -2.50
CA ASP A 94 11.39 6.73 -2.98
C ASP A 94 10.54 5.47 -3.14
N ALA A 95 10.22 5.11 -4.39
CA ALA A 95 9.38 3.96 -4.70
C ALA A 95 10.05 2.63 -4.31
N ASN A 96 11.38 2.55 -4.42
CA ASN A 96 12.11 1.34 -4.04
C ASN A 96 12.08 1.14 -2.53
N LYS A 97 12.17 2.22 -1.74
CA LYS A 97 12.00 2.12 -0.28
C LYS A 97 10.61 1.68 0.11
N ALA A 98 9.56 2.20 -0.54
CA ALA A 98 8.19 1.77 -0.28
C ALA A 98 7.96 0.29 -0.64
N GLU A 99 8.53 -0.16 -1.77
CA GLU A 99 8.51 -1.56 -2.20
C GLU A 99 9.23 -2.48 -1.20
N GLU A 100 10.48 -2.16 -0.85
CA GLU A 100 11.31 -2.94 0.08
C GLU A 100 10.69 -3.02 1.47
N PHE A 101 10.18 -1.88 1.96
CA PHE A 101 9.43 -1.83 3.22
C PHE A 101 8.22 -2.75 3.18
N SER A 102 7.40 -2.66 2.12
CA SER A 102 6.18 -3.47 2.00
C SER A 102 6.49 -4.95 1.93
N LYS A 103 7.48 -5.35 1.11
CA LYS A 103 7.93 -6.74 1.02
C LYS A 103 8.42 -7.26 2.37
N THR A 104 9.22 -6.47 3.09
CA THR A 104 9.77 -6.84 4.39
C THR A 104 8.69 -6.96 5.46
N TYR A 105 7.75 -6.01 5.50
CA TYR A 105 6.69 -5.97 6.51
C TYR A 105 5.80 -7.22 6.44
N PHE A 106 5.38 -7.58 5.22
CA PHE A 106 4.55 -8.75 4.95
C PHE A 106 5.35 -10.06 4.80
N GLN A 107 6.68 -9.99 4.92
CA GLN A 107 7.60 -11.13 4.69
C GLN A 107 7.35 -11.84 3.36
N ALA A 108 7.03 -11.07 2.31
CA ALA A 108 6.66 -11.61 1.01
C ALA A 108 7.88 -12.23 0.30
N GLN A 109 7.66 -13.39 -0.34
CA GLN A 109 8.69 -14.07 -1.13
C GLN A 109 9.04 -13.28 -2.40
N SER A 110 8.04 -12.70 -3.05
CA SER A 110 8.22 -11.90 -4.27
C SER A 110 7.42 -10.62 -4.24
N VAL A 111 7.89 -9.66 -5.05
CA VAL A 111 7.27 -8.35 -5.23
C VAL A 111 7.32 -7.99 -6.71
N LYS A 112 6.28 -7.33 -7.18
CA LYS A 112 6.24 -6.64 -8.46
C LYS A 112 5.64 -5.26 -8.22
N SER A 113 6.25 -4.22 -8.76
CA SER A 113 5.70 -2.87 -8.69
C SER A 113 5.56 -2.22 -10.06
N THR A 114 4.61 -1.28 -10.15
CA THR A 114 4.42 -0.42 -11.32
C THR A 114 4.33 1.02 -10.86
N ILE A 115 5.11 1.89 -11.49
CA ILE A 115 5.05 3.33 -11.28
C ILE A 115 4.31 3.96 -12.46
N VAL A 116 3.36 4.84 -12.14
CA VAL A 116 2.65 5.66 -13.12
C VAL A 116 2.83 7.12 -12.74
N GLU A 117 3.46 7.89 -13.62
CA GLU A 117 3.48 9.34 -13.51
C GLU A 117 2.06 9.89 -13.68
N ARG A 118 1.67 10.83 -12.82
CA ARG A 118 0.33 11.41 -12.80
C ARG A 118 0.45 12.88 -13.18
N GLY A 119 -0.14 13.26 -14.31
CA GLY A 119 -0.15 14.64 -14.83
C GLY A 119 0.83 14.84 -15.97
#